data_AF-A0A972IFZ3-F1
#
_entry.id   AF-A0A972IFZ3-F1
#
_cell.length_a   1.000
_cell.length_b   1.000
_cell.length_c   1.000
_cell.angle_alpha   90.00
_cell.angle_beta   90.00
_cell.angle_gamma   90.00
#
_symmetry.space_group_name_H-M   'P 1'
#
loop_
_entity.id
_entity.type
_entity.pdbx_description
1 polymer ?
#
loop_
_entity_poly.entity_id
_entity_poly.type
_entity_poly.pdbx_seq_one_letter_code
_entity_poly.pdbx_strand_id
1 'polypeptide(L)'
;MSVPGKDTFEDSITRFRNRSIHTYVGHCLLFRGQILQDGEFGVQSGWDTATNDFIIEHLVRLDFLRRKITHNPQQIDIKTLQERARDLNLTLLDDVNDKSPAGEEVARPAGREFDLPYRLDGSDPNVPLLCDVDLRNVDARMFVTALDQHIVEATRLDSRYATYRITPRESLMLYASLSEIFDMAVSFGGDANRVPIPHGVRPSEEPRGPAASPNREKDAQA
;
A
#
# COMPACT_ATOMS: atom_id res chain seq x y z
N MET A 1 20.49 17.16 2.30
CA MET A 1 19.88 16.70 3.56
C MET A 1 18.38 16.61 3.30
N SER A 2 17.89 15.42 2.98
CA SER A 2 16.45 15.15 3.01
C SER A 2 15.99 15.25 4.46
N VAL A 3 14.91 15.99 4.68
CA VAL A 3 14.30 16.10 6.01
C VAL A 3 13.56 14.78 6.26
N PRO A 4 13.75 14.11 7.41
CA PRO A 4 13.00 12.90 7.73
C PRO A 4 11.50 13.23 7.71
N GLY A 5 10.72 12.50 6.92
CA GLY A 5 9.25 12.66 6.84
C GLY A 5 8.71 13.68 5.84
N LYS A 6 9.50 14.27 4.93
CA LYS A 6 8.98 15.14 3.86
C LYS A 6 8.55 14.38 2.58
N ASP A 7 7.92 13.23 2.76
CA ASP A 7 7.54 12.37 1.65
C ASP A 7 6.17 11.73 1.91
N THR A 8 5.66 10.89 1.02
CA THR A 8 4.28 10.35 1.05
C THR A 8 3.89 9.60 2.33
N PHE A 9 4.85 9.17 3.16
CA PHE A 9 4.64 8.56 4.47
C PHE A 9 4.58 9.53 5.66
N GLU A 10 4.55 10.84 5.40
CA GLU A 10 4.38 11.87 6.43
C GLU A 10 3.17 11.56 7.34
N ASP A 11 3.27 11.88 8.63
CA ASP A 11 2.28 11.59 9.67
C ASP A 11 1.98 10.10 9.95
N SER A 12 2.71 9.15 9.38
CA SER A 12 2.52 7.73 9.71
C SER A 12 2.76 7.44 11.20
N ILE A 13 1.87 6.66 11.82
CA ILE A 13 2.03 6.21 13.20
C ILE A 13 2.70 4.83 13.17
N THR A 14 3.96 4.75 13.59
CA THR A 14 4.73 3.49 13.52
C THR A 14 4.66 2.65 14.78
N ARG A 15 4.06 3.14 15.86
CA ARG A 15 3.97 2.41 17.14
C ARG A 15 2.54 2.35 17.63
N PHE A 16 1.97 1.15 17.67
CA PHE A 16 0.61 0.90 18.16
C PHE A 16 0.41 -0.57 18.55
N ARG A 17 -0.69 -0.90 19.23
CA ARG A 17 -0.93 -2.25 19.77
C ARG A 17 -1.76 -3.16 18.86
N ASN A 18 -2.46 -2.60 17.87
CA ASN A 18 -3.36 -3.36 17.01
C ASN A 18 -2.61 -4.24 16.01
N ARG A 19 -2.55 -5.55 16.27
CA ARG A 19 -1.80 -6.50 15.43
C ARG A 19 -2.38 -6.66 14.03
N SER A 20 -3.69 -6.51 13.86
CA SER A 20 -4.30 -6.63 12.53
C SER A 20 -3.96 -5.45 11.64
N ILE A 21 -3.91 -4.24 12.19
CA ILE A 21 -3.43 -3.07 11.45
C ILE A 21 -1.96 -3.27 11.06
N HIS A 22 -1.11 -3.79 11.97
CA HIS A 22 0.29 -4.13 11.66
C HIS A 22 0.38 -5.10 10.47
N THR A 23 -0.38 -6.20 10.52
CA THR A 23 -0.40 -7.20 9.43
C THR A 23 -0.92 -6.61 8.12
N TYR A 24 -2.01 -5.83 8.18
CA TYR A 24 -2.60 -5.18 7.01
C TYR A 24 -1.62 -4.21 6.34
N VAL A 25 -1.01 -3.32 7.12
CA VAL A 25 0.04 -2.39 6.64
C VAL A 25 1.22 -3.17 6.06
N GLY A 26 1.62 -4.27 6.68
CA GLY A 26 2.66 -5.16 6.15
C GLY A 26 2.33 -5.72 4.76
N HIS A 27 1.07 -6.08 4.51
CA HIS A 27 0.63 -6.49 3.17
C HIS A 27 0.64 -5.34 2.16
N CYS A 28 0.25 -4.12 2.56
CA CYS A 28 0.33 -2.95 1.70
C CYS A 28 1.79 -2.61 1.33
N LEU A 29 2.71 -2.67 2.29
CA LEU A 29 4.14 -2.42 2.06
C LEU A 29 4.79 -3.49 1.19
N LEU A 30 4.41 -4.76 1.37
CA LEU A 30 4.84 -5.86 0.49
C LEU A 30 4.38 -5.60 -0.96
N PHE A 31 3.10 -5.29 -1.13
CA PHE A 31 2.51 -4.98 -2.44
C PHE A 31 3.22 -3.78 -3.10
N ARG A 32 3.42 -2.69 -2.35
CA ARG A 32 4.19 -1.53 -2.80
C ARG A 32 5.60 -1.94 -3.26
N GLY A 33 6.30 -2.75 -2.46
CA GLY A 33 7.65 -3.22 -2.78
C GLY A 33 7.69 -4.03 -4.07
N GLN A 34 6.70 -4.89 -4.30
CA GLN A 34 6.59 -5.68 -5.53
C GLN A 34 6.35 -4.80 -6.76
N ILE A 35 5.46 -3.82 -6.66
CA ILE A 35 5.19 -2.88 -7.76
C ILE A 35 6.43 -2.04 -8.08
N LEU A 36 7.15 -1.55 -7.09
CA LEU A 36 8.34 -0.71 -7.32
C LEU A 36 9.52 -1.49 -7.93
N GLN A 37 9.52 -2.81 -7.82
CA GLN A 37 10.49 -3.68 -8.49
C GLN A 37 10.09 -3.97 -9.95
N ASP A 38 8.86 -3.66 -10.34
CA ASP A 38 8.39 -3.85 -11.71
C ASP A 38 8.99 -2.79 -12.63
N GLY A 39 9.67 -3.25 -13.69
CA GLY A 39 10.28 -2.37 -14.70
C GLY A 39 9.27 -1.49 -15.41
N GLU A 40 8.00 -1.91 -15.49
CA GLU A 40 6.91 -1.15 -16.10
C GLU A 40 6.64 0.17 -15.37
N PHE A 41 6.84 0.23 -14.05
CA PHE A 41 6.67 1.48 -13.28
C PHE A 41 7.80 2.49 -13.53
N GLY A 42 8.92 2.03 -14.08
CA GLY A 42 10.04 2.85 -14.55
C GLY A 42 9.89 3.39 -15.97
N VAL A 43 8.95 2.89 -16.77
CA VAL A 43 8.72 3.39 -18.13
C VAL A 43 7.96 4.71 -18.12
N GLN A 44 7.86 5.40 -19.26
CA GLN A 44 7.25 6.74 -19.31
C GLN A 44 5.71 6.72 -19.38
N SER A 45 5.08 5.60 -19.79
CA SER A 45 3.63 5.55 -20.02
C SER A 45 2.98 4.25 -19.57
N GLY A 46 1.99 4.38 -18.69
CA GLY A 46 1.12 3.30 -18.23
C GLY A 46 1.90 2.09 -17.74
N TRP A 47 1.18 1.00 -17.53
CA TRP A 47 1.73 -0.34 -17.32
C TRP A 47 0.93 -1.32 -18.16
N ASP A 48 1.51 -2.48 -18.43
CA ASP A 48 0.89 -3.49 -19.28
C ASP A 48 -0.32 -4.18 -18.60
N THR A 49 -1.00 -5.03 -19.36
CA THR A 49 -2.17 -5.76 -18.83
C THR A 49 -1.80 -6.74 -17.72
N ALA A 50 -0.63 -7.37 -17.78
CA ALA A 50 -0.20 -8.37 -16.80
C ALA A 50 0.06 -7.74 -15.42
N THR A 51 0.78 -6.61 -15.39
CA THR A 51 0.99 -5.81 -14.18
C THR A 51 -0.35 -5.28 -13.66
N ASN A 52 -1.29 -4.91 -14.54
CA ASN A 52 -2.60 -4.44 -14.11
C ASN A 52 -3.43 -5.54 -13.42
N ASP A 53 -3.45 -6.74 -13.99
CA ASP A 53 -4.15 -7.88 -13.40
C ASP A 53 -3.57 -8.23 -12.02
N PHE A 54 -2.24 -8.20 -11.89
CA PHE A 54 -1.54 -8.37 -10.62
C PHE A 54 -1.95 -7.31 -9.58
N ILE A 55 -2.02 -6.04 -9.98
CA ILE A 55 -2.46 -4.92 -9.13
C ILE A 55 -3.90 -5.16 -8.64
N ILE A 56 -4.81 -5.46 -9.58
CA ILE A 56 -6.23 -5.71 -9.28
C ILE A 56 -6.37 -6.87 -8.30
N GLU A 57 -5.67 -7.98 -8.53
CA GLU A 57 -5.70 -9.15 -7.62
C GLU A 57 -5.25 -8.77 -6.20
N HIS A 58 -4.18 -7.98 -6.07
CA HIS A 58 -3.68 -7.52 -4.77
C HIS A 58 -4.66 -6.58 -4.08
N LEU A 59 -5.28 -5.64 -4.80
CA LEU A 59 -6.27 -4.73 -4.23
C LEU A 59 -7.52 -5.48 -3.74
N VAL A 60 -7.98 -6.48 -4.50
CA VAL A 60 -9.07 -7.38 -4.06
C VAL A 60 -8.66 -8.16 -2.81
N ARG A 61 -7.41 -8.61 -2.73
CA ARG A 61 -6.89 -9.28 -1.54
C ARG A 61 -6.83 -8.36 -0.33
N LEU A 62 -6.45 -7.09 -0.51
CA LEU A 62 -6.47 -6.08 0.55
C LEU A 62 -7.91 -5.81 1.02
N ASP A 63 -8.89 -5.70 0.13
CA ASP A 63 -10.30 -5.57 0.52
C ASP A 63 -10.78 -6.78 1.33
N PHE A 64 -10.39 -8.00 0.93
CA PHE A 64 -10.67 -9.21 1.71
C PHE A 64 -10.06 -9.13 3.12
N LEU A 65 -8.79 -8.74 3.23
CA LEU A 65 -8.10 -8.60 4.52
C LEU A 65 -8.75 -7.53 5.39
N ARG A 66 -9.11 -6.37 4.83
CA ARG A 66 -9.84 -5.30 5.51
C ARG A 66 -11.15 -5.80 6.12
N ARG A 67 -11.96 -6.54 5.36
CA ARG A 67 -13.20 -7.16 5.86
C ARG A 67 -12.90 -8.15 6.99
N LYS A 68 -11.84 -8.94 6.83
CA LYS A 68 -11.42 -9.98 7.79
C LYS A 68 -11.01 -9.42 9.16
N ILE A 69 -10.49 -8.19 9.21
CA ILE A 69 -10.06 -7.52 10.46
C ILE A 69 -11.11 -6.54 11.02
N THR A 70 -12.26 -6.42 10.35
CA THR A 70 -13.37 -5.58 10.80
C THR A 70 -14.12 -6.26 11.92
N HIS A 71 -14.44 -5.52 12.97
CA HIS A 71 -15.13 -6.00 14.17
C HIS A 71 -16.32 -6.93 13.86
N ASN A 72 -16.26 -8.16 14.41
CA ASN A 72 -17.30 -9.18 14.31
C ASN A 72 -17.82 -9.35 12.86
N PRO A 73 -16.96 -9.72 11.90
CA PRO A 73 -17.37 -9.85 10.51
C PRO A 73 -18.33 -11.03 10.31
N GLN A 74 -18.51 -11.85 11.34
CA GLN A 74 -19.31 -13.07 11.34
C GLN A 74 -20.71 -12.86 11.88
N GLN A 75 -20.96 -11.71 12.54
CA GLN A 75 -22.24 -11.39 13.18
C GLN A 75 -22.67 -12.42 14.24
N ILE A 76 -21.71 -12.99 14.98
CA ILE A 76 -22.01 -13.95 16.06
C ILE A 76 -22.17 -13.21 17.38
N ASP A 77 -23.12 -13.66 18.21
CA ASP A 77 -23.32 -13.11 19.56
C ASP A 77 -22.22 -13.53 20.52
N ILE A 78 -21.86 -12.62 21.44
CA ILE A 78 -20.78 -12.82 22.40
C ILE A 78 -21.09 -14.00 23.33
N LYS A 79 -22.36 -14.23 23.69
CA LYS A 79 -22.72 -15.37 24.56
C LYS A 79 -22.39 -16.71 23.90
N THR A 80 -22.71 -16.86 22.62
CA THR A 80 -22.38 -18.06 21.84
C THR A 80 -20.87 -18.30 21.81
N LEU A 81 -20.08 -17.24 21.68
CA LEU A 81 -18.61 -17.31 21.69
C LEU A 81 -18.06 -17.71 23.06
N GLN A 82 -18.66 -17.21 24.15
CA GLN A 82 -18.31 -17.60 25.51
C GLN A 82 -18.66 -19.04 25.83
N GLU A 83 -19.80 -19.55 25.32
CA GLU A 83 -20.21 -20.93 25.48
C GLU A 83 -19.27 -21.88 24.75
N ARG A 84 -18.90 -21.57 23.50
CA ARG A 84 -17.89 -22.33 22.73
C ARG A 84 -16.53 -22.36 23.41
N ALA A 85 -16.06 -21.22 23.93
CA ALA A 85 -14.78 -21.13 24.64
C ALA A 85 -14.72 -21.98 25.92
N ARG A 86 -15.86 -22.47 26.43
CA ARG A 86 -15.96 -23.36 27.60
C ARG A 86 -16.16 -24.83 27.22
N ASP A 87 -16.40 -25.14 25.94
CA ASP A 87 -16.62 -26.51 25.49
C ASP A 87 -15.29 -27.26 25.37
N LEU A 88 -15.11 -28.27 26.22
CA LEU A 88 -13.89 -29.08 26.29
C LEU A 88 -13.78 -30.10 25.15
N ASN A 89 -14.84 -30.29 24.37
CA ASN A 89 -14.85 -31.20 23.23
C ASN A 89 -14.38 -30.53 21.93
N LEU A 90 -14.31 -29.20 21.90
CA LEU A 90 -13.81 -28.44 20.77
C LEU A 90 -12.29 -28.30 20.86
N THR A 91 -11.60 -28.54 19.75
CA THR A 91 -10.18 -28.27 19.62
C THR A 91 -9.95 -26.94 18.90
N LEU A 92 -8.72 -26.42 18.98
CA LEU A 92 -8.34 -25.21 18.23
C LEU A 92 -8.50 -25.37 16.71
N LEU A 93 -8.48 -26.60 16.19
CA LEU A 93 -8.69 -26.88 14.77
C LEU A 93 -10.16 -26.72 14.36
N ASP A 94 -11.08 -27.02 15.30
CA ASP A 94 -12.52 -26.87 15.10
C ASP A 94 -12.98 -25.41 15.26
N ASP A 95 -12.14 -24.59 15.90
CA ASP A 95 -12.38 -23.16 16.19
C ASP A 95 -11.69 -22.22 15.17
N VAL A 96 -11.11 -22.79 14.10
CA VAL A 96 -10.56 -21.99 13.01
C VAL A 96 -11.70 -21.42 12.19
N ASN A 97 -11.77 -20.08 12.14
CA ASN A 97 -12.74 -19.39 11.30
C ASN A 97 -12.09 -18.80 10.04
N ASP A 98 -12.67 -19.09 8.89
CA ASP A 98 -12.23 -18.55 7.61
C ASP A 98 -12.47 -17.03 7.51
N LYS A 99 -13.49 -16.52 8.23
CA LYS A 99 -13.97 -15.14 8.16
C LYS A 99 -13.15 -14.15 9.00
N SER A 100 -12.57 -14.56 10.13
CA SER A 100 -11.67 -13.71 10.94
C SER A 100 -10.74 -14.53 11.84
N PRO A 101 -9.59 -13.98 12.25
CA PRO A 101 -8.72 -14.66 13.21
C PRO A 101 -9.42 -14.82 14.58
N ALA A 102 -9.18 -15.95 15.25
CA ALA A 102 -9.79 -16.36 16.54
C ALA A 102 -9.37 -15.51 17.76
N GLY A 103 -9.11 -14.21 17.56
CA GLY A 103 -8.81 -13.24 18.62
C GLY A 103 -9.77 -12.08 18.72
N GLU A 104 -10.74 -12.03 17.82
CA GLU A 104 -11.74 -10.96 17.75
C GLU A 104 -13.07 -11.33 18.42
N GLU A 105 -13.26 -12.64 18.65
CA GLU A 105 -14.49 -13.24 19.14
C GLU A 105 -14.57 -13.30 20.68
N VAL A 106 -13.42 -13.36 21.35
CA VAL A 106 -13.33 -13.50 22.81
C VAL A 106 -12.49 -12.35 23.39
N ALA A 107 -12.95 -11.78 24.50
CA ALA A 107 -12.26 -10.69 25.18
C ALA A 107 -10.81 -11.09 25.54
N ARG A 108 -9.83 -10.32 25.04
CA ARG A 108 -8.41 -10.49 25.36
C ARG A 108 -7.93 -9.38 26.30
N PRO A 109 -6.87 -9.64 27.08
CA PRO A 109 -6.17 -8.59 27.83
C PRO A 109 -5.68 -7.46 26.90
N ALA A 110 -5.53 -6.25 27.45
CA ALA A 110 -4.96 -5.13 26.71
C ALA A 110 -3.56 -5.49 26.19
N GLY A 111 -3.37 -5.40 24.87
CA GLY A 111 -2.08 -5.66 24.23
C GLY A 111 -1.05 -4.57 24.54
N ARG A 112 0.23 -4.93 24.53
CA ARG A 112 1.34 -3.98 24.57
C ARG A 112 1.51 -3.32 23.20
N GLU A 113 1.89 -2.05 23.18
CA GLU A 113 2.34 -1.37 21.96
C GLU A 113 3.69 -1.91 21.49
N PHE A 114 3.83 -2.02 20.18
CA PHE A 114 5.07 -2.41 19.53
C PHE A 114 5.21 -1.63 18.22
N ASP A 115 6.46 -1.50 17.78
CA ASP A 115 6.80 -0.74 16.58
C ASP A 115 6.52 -1.59 15.32
N LEU A 116 6.14 -0.94 14.21
CA LEU A 116 6.05 -1.56 12.90
C LEU A 116 7.44 -2.14 12.56
N PRO A 117 7.50 -3.32 11.92
CA PRO A 117 8.79 -3.91 11.58
C PRO A 117 9.54 -3.13 10.49
N TYR A 118 8.87 -2.18 9.82
CA TYR A 118 9.39 -1.35 8.74
C TYR A 118 9.61 0.10 9.21
N ARG A 119 10.65 0.76 8.71
CA ARG A 119 10.87 2.19 8.97
C ARG A 119 10.39 3.02 7.79
N LEU A 120 9.37 3.84 8.02
CA LEU A 120 8.72 4.66 6.99
C LEU A 120 9.37 6.06 6.84
N ASP A 121 10.53 6.27 7.46
CA ASP A 121 11.26 7.54 7.47
C ASP A 121 12.33 7.64 6.36
N GLY A 122 12.41 6.63 5.49
CA GLY A 122 13.42 6.52 4.44
C GLY A 122 14.72 5.86 4.86
N SER A 123 14.86 5.46 6.13
CA SER A 123 16.04 4.74 6.60
C SER A 123 15.99 3.22 6.32
N ASP A 124 14.83 2.69 5.92
CA ASP A 124 14.67 1.29 5.51
C ASP A 124 14.93 1.11 4.01
N PRO A 125 15.97 0.36 3.61
CA PRO A 125 16.26 0.11 2.20
C PRO A 125 15.14 -0.61 1.45
N ASN A 126 14.29 -1.36 2.15
CA ASN A 126 13.18 -2.09 1.54
C ASN A 126 11.91 -1.23 1.40
N VAL A 127 11.89 -0.05 2.02
CA VAL A 127 10.78 0.92 1.94
C VAL A 127 11.36 2.28 1.56
N PRO A 128 11.85 2.44 0.31
CA PRO A 128 12.41 3.71 -0.14
C PRO A 128 11.32 4.78 -0.19
N LEU A 129 11.72 6.01 0.12
CA LEU A 129 10.87 7.19 -0.09
C LEU A 129 10.57 7.35 -1.57
N LEU A 130 9.34 7.76 -1.91
CA LEU A 130 8.90 7.96 -3.28
C LEU A 130 9.73 9.03 -4.00
N CYS A 131 10.21 10.04 -3.27
CA CYS A 131 11.13 11.05 -3.81
C CYS A 131 12.51 10.49 -4.22
N ASP A 132 12.90 9.34 -3.66
CA ASP A 132 14.17 8.65 -3.99
C ASP A 132 14.00 7.63 -5.14
N VAL A 133 12.76 7.36 -5.58
CA VAL A 133 12.47 6.42 -6.69
C VAL A 133 12.29 7.16 -8.01
N ASP A 134 13.02 6.74 -9.05
CA ASP A 134 12.84 7.26 -10.41
C ASP A 134 11.61 6.66 -11.12
N LEU A 135 10.42 7.09 -10.72
CA LEU A 135 9.18 6.81 -11.46
C LEU A 135 8.98 7.84 -12.57
N ARG A 136 9.04 7.39 -13.83
CA ARG A 136 8.85 8.25 -15.01
C ARG A 136 7.39 8.38 -15.42
N ASN A 137 6.63 7.31 -15.23
CA ASN A 137 5.22 7.27 -15.48
C ASN A 137 4.45 8.08 -14.41
N VAL A 138 3.67 9.06 -14.86
CA VAL A 138 2.84 9.92 -14.00
C VAL A 138 1.72 9.12 -13.33
N ASP A 139 1.07 8.22 -14.06
CA ASP A 139 0.00 7.37 -13.54
C ASP A 139 0.53 6.40 -12.48
N ALA A 140 1.69 5.78 -12.75
CA ALA A 140 2.40 4.94 -11.78
C ALA A 140 2.77 5.73 -10.51
N ARG A 141 3.31 6.94 -10.67
CA ARG A 141 3.63 7.82 -9.53
C ARG A 141 2.39 8.15 -8.71
N MET A 142 1.27 8.43 -9.36
CA MET A 142 0.02 8.79 -8.68
C MET A 142 -0.60 7.58 -7.99
N PHE A 143 -0.55 6.40 -8.61
CA PHE A 143 -0.94 5.14 -8.00
C PHE A 143 -0.15 4.83 -6.74
N VAL A 144 1.20 4.91 -6.79
CA VAL A 144 2.05 4.67 -5.63
C VAL A 144 1.82 5.72 -4.55
N THR A 145 1.59 6.99 -4.92
CA THR A 145 1.25 8.05 -3.97
C THR A 145 -0.05 7.73 -3.23
N ALA A 146 -1.10 7.30 -3.94
CA ALA A 146 -2.36 6.91 -3.34
C ALA A 146 -2.21 5.68 -2.42
N LEU A 147 -1.39 4.70 -2.81
CA LEU A 147 -1.07 3.54 -1.98
C LEU A 147 -0.32 3.94 -0.69
N ASP A 148 0.63 4.86 -0.78
CA ASP A 148 1.38 5.37 0.38
C ASP A 148 0.44 6.13 1.34
N GLN A 149 -0.45 6.96 0.80
CA GLN A 149 -1.49 7.64 1.59
C GLN A 149 -2.43 6.63 2.27
N HIS A 150 -2.84 5.58 1.57
CA HIS A 150 -3.65 4.52 2.15
C HIS A 150 -2.96 3.82 3.32
N ILE A 151 -1.64 3.60 3.21
CA ILE A 151 -0.83 3.06 4.31
C ILE A 151 -0.83 4.02 5.51
N VAL A 152 -0.60 5.31 5.28
CA VAL A 152 -0.64 6.33 6.33
C VAL A 152 -2.00 6.34 7.02
N GLU A 153 -3.10 6.38 6.27
CA GLU A 153 -4.46 6.35 6.81
C GLU A 153 -4.73 5.10 7.64
N ALA A 154 -4.28 3.93 7.18
CA ALA A 154 -4.41 2.68 7.92
C ALA A 154 -3.68 2.71 9.27
N THR A 155 -2.50 3.32 9.36
CA THR A 155 -1.79 3.49 10.64
C THR A 155 -2.47 4.47 11.59
N ARG A 156 -3.27 5.41 11.05
CA ARG A 156 -3.90 6.51 11.80
C ARG A 156 -5.28 6.18 12.35
N LEU A 157 -5.84 5.01 12.06
CA LEU A 157 -7.12 4.57 12.61
C LEU A 157 -7.13 4.66 14.15
N ASP A 158 -8.27 4.98 14.76
CA ASP A 158 -8.42 5.06 16.22
C ASP A 158 -8.40 3.68 16.88
N SER A 159 -8.79 2.65 16.12
CA SER A 159 -8.61 1.25 16.47
C SER A 159 -7.16 0.85 16.66
N ARG A 160 -6.17 1.72 16.43
CA ARG A 160 -4.78 1.52 16.88
C ARG A 160 -4.65 1.25 18.38
N TYR A 161 -5.61 1.70 19.19
CA TYR A 161 -5.71 1.40 20.62
C TYR A 161 -6.44 0.09 20.95
N ALA A 162 -7.07 -0.56 19.96
CA ALA A 162 -7.62 -1.90 20.08
C ALA A 162 -6.53 -2.96 19.82
N THR A 163 -6.73 -4.18 20.31
CA THR A 163 -5.71 -5.23 20.18
C THR A 163 -5.66 -5.85 18.78
N TYR A 164 -6.79 -5.94 18.08
CA TYR A 164 -6.88 -6.78 16.88
C TYR A 164 -7.95 -6.39 15.85
N ARG A 165 -8.89 -5.50 16.15
CA ARG A 165 -10.04 -5.23 15.28
C ARG A 165 -10.09 -3.76 14.87
N ILE A 166 -10.65 -3.48 13.71
CA ILE A 166 -11.07 -2.12 13.31
C ILE A 166 -12.59 -2.00 13.39
N THR A 167 -13.13 -0.81 13.62
CA THR A 167 -14.58 -0.61 13.61
C THR A 167 -15.14 -0.69 12.19
N PRO A 168 -16.44 -0.99 11.99
CA PRO A 168 -17.05 -0.96 10.66
C PRO A 168 -16.94 0.41 9.98
N ARG A 169 -16.93 1.50 10.76
CA ARG A 169 -16.74 2.86 10.24
C ARG A 169 -15.34 3.07 9.69
N GLU A 170 -14.31 2.69 10.43
CA GLU A 170 -12.92 2.78 9.97
C GLU A 170 -12.67 1.85 8.79
N SER A 171 -13.31 0.70 8.80
CA SER A 171 -13.30 -0.22 7.67
C SER A 171 -13.90 0.41 6.40
N LEU A 172 -14.95 1.23 6.53
CA LEU A 172 -15.50 1.99 5.41
C LEU A 172 -14.56 3.09 4.93
N MET A 173 -13.80 3.73 5.83
CA MET A 173 -12.78 4.72 5.46
C MET A 173 -11.69 4.08 4.61
N LEU A 174 -11.15 2.93 5.05
CA LEU A 174 -10.17 2.18 4.26
C LEU A 174 -10.75 1.69 2.93
N TYR A 175 -12.02 1.28 2.91
CA TYR A 175 -12.69 0.89 1.67
C TYR A 175 -12.74 2.03 0.66
N ALA A 176 -13.09 3.26 1.09
CA ALA A 176 -13.15 4.41 0.20
C ALA A 176 -11.79 4.70 -0.47
N SER A 177 -10.72 4.69 0.32
CA SER A 177 -9.35 4.86 -0.17
C SER A 177 -8.91 3.69 -1.09
N LEU A 178 -9.24 2.44 -0.76
CA LEU A 178 -8.98 1.31 -1.67
C LEU A 178 -9.77 1.40 -2.99
N SER A 179 -11.02 1.86 -2.94
CA SER A 179 -11.84 2.03 -4.15
C SER A 179 -11.24 3.07 -5.08
N GLU A 180 -10.70 4.17 -4.55
CA GLU A 180 -9.98 5.16 -5.35
C GLU A 180 -8.78 4.53 -6.08
N ILE A 181 -7.94 3.77 -5.36
CA ILE A 181 -6.78 3.09 -5.95
C ILE A 181 -7.20 2.06 -7.00
N PHE A 182 -8.29 1.35 -6.75
CA PHE A 182 -8.85 0.37 -7.68
C PHE A 182 -9.38 1.04 -8.96
N ASP A 183 -10.10 2.16 -8.81
CA ASP A 183 -10.60 2.94 -9.94
C ASP A 183 -9.44 3.50 -10.78
N MET A 184 -8.33 3.92 -10.17
CA MET A 184 -7.10 4.29 -10.88
C MET A 184 -6.56 3.12 -11.71
N ALA A 185 -6.52 1.90 -11.14
CA ALA A 185 -6.03 0.73 -11.85
C ALA A 185 -6.91 0.38 -13.07
N VAL A 186 -8.23 0.44 -12.92
CA VAL A 186 -9.18 0.17 -14.00
C VAL A 186 -9.16 1.28 -15.07
N SER A 187 -8.99 2.53 -14.66
CA SER A 187 -9.11 3.69 -15.56
C SER A 187 -7.83 3.97 -16.35
N PHE A 188 -6.66 3.72 -15.76
CA PHE A 188 -5.37 4.09 -16.35
C PHE A 188 -4.45 2.90 -16.64
N GLY A 189 -4.73 1.73 -16.08
CA GLY A 189 -3.92 0.54 -16.25
C GLY A 189 -4.23 -0.26 -17.51
N GLY A 190 -3.29 -1.13 -17.88
CA GLY A 190 -3.43 -2.05 -19.02
C GLY A 190 -3.07 -1.44 -20.37
N ASP A 191 -2.81 -2.32 -21.34
CA ASP A 191 -2.24 -1.92 -22.63
C ASP A 191 -3.14 -0.95 -23.42
N ALA A 192 -4.46 -1.02 -23.23
CA ALA A 192 -5.44 -0.14 -23.87
C ALA A 192 -5.29 1.34 -23.47
N ASN A 193 -4.74 1.61 -22.28
CA ASN A 193 -4.62 2.96 -21.72
C ASN A 193 -3.19 3.52 -21.87
N ARG A 194 -2.28 2.78 -22.52
CA ARG A 194 -0.89 3.23 -22.71
C ARG A 194 -0.83 4.32 -23.78
N VAL A 195 -0.19 5.42 -23.43
CA VAL A 195 0.11 6.53 -24.33
C VAL A 195 1.45 6.28 -25.02
N PRO A 196 1.52 6.31 -26.36
CA PRO A 196 2.80 6.25 -27.06
C PRO A 196 3.58 7.54 -26.78
N ILE A 197 4.61 7.46 -25.96
CA ILE A 197 5.48 8.61 -25.68
C ILE A 197 6.64 8.58 -26.69
N PRO A 198 6.82 9.65 -27.49
CA PRO A 198 7.97 9.78 -28.38
C PRO A 198 9.26 9.71 -27.57
N HIS A 199 10.28 9.00 -28.07
CA HIS A 199 11.59 8.93 -27.41
C HIS A 199 12.11 10.34 -27.10
N GLY A 200 12.13 10.69 -25.82
CA GLY A 200 12.58 11.97 -25.30
C GLY A 200 13.39 11.78 -24.03
N VAL A 201 14.52 12.49 -23.95
CA VAL A 201 15.32 12.60 -22.73
C VAL A 201 14.69 13.65 -21.82
N ARG A 202 14.70 13.44 -20.51
CA ARG A 202 14.22 14.48 -19.57
C ARG A 202 15.10 15.73 -19.65
N PRO A 203 14.60 16.92 -19.25
CA PRO A 203 15.43 18.13 -19.16
C PRO A 203 16.67 18.01 -18.25
N SER A 204 16.69 17.02 -17.33
CA SER A 204 17.85 16.66 -16.50
C SER A 204 18.85 15.73 -17.19
N GLU A 205 18.39 15.00 -18.21
CA GLU A 205 19.15 14.03 -19.02
C GLU A 205 19.55 14.61 -20.38
N GLU A 206 19.01 15.78 -20.75
CA GLU A 206 19.47 16.54 -21.90
C GLU A 206 20.98 16.80 -21.78
N PRO A 207 21.78 16.53 -22.82
CA PRO A 207 23.20 16.84 -22.81
C PRO A 207 23.39 18.36 -22.65
N ARG A 208 23.71 18.80 -21.44
CA ARG A 208 24.00 20.21 -21.14
C ARG A 208 25.47 20.48 -21.47
N GLY A 209 25.72 20.98 -22.68
CA GLY A 209 27.07 21.40 -23.06
C GLY A 209 27.13 22.20 -24.37
N PRO A 210 28.19 23.01 -24.59
CA PRO A 210 28.37 23.80 -25.81
C PRO A 210 28.44 22.99 -27.12
N ALA A 211 28.65 21.67 -27.01
CA ALA A 211 28.73 20.73 -28.12
C ALA A 211 27.41 19.99 -28.41
N ALA A 212 26.35 20.25 -27.64
CA ALA A 212 25.11 19.47 -27.67
C ALA A 212 24.00 20.05 -28.57
N SER A 213 24.27 21.17 -29.27
CA SER A 213 23.31 21.75 -30.22
C SER A 213 23.62 21.24 -31.63
N PRO A 214 22.75 20.41 -32.25
CA PRO A 214 22.98 19.88 -33.61
C PRO A 214 22.92 20.97 -34.69
N ASN A 215 22.39 22.15 -34.34
CA ASN A 215 22.12 23.26 -35.27
C ASN A 215 23.14 24.39 -35.22
N ARG A 216 24.33 24.19 -34.62
CA ARG A 216 25.45 25.08 -34.93
C ARG A 216 25.99 24.67 -36.29
N GLU A 217 25.62 25.44 -37.31
CA GLU A 217 26.40 25.48 -38.55
C GLU A 217 27.87 25.58 -38.16
N LYS A 218 28.67 24.61 -38.61
CA LYS A 218 30.11 24.77 -38.57
C LYS A 218 30.39 26.00 -39.43
N ASP A 219 30.71 27.12 -38.79
CA ASP A 219 31.37 28.23 -39.48
C ASP A 219 32.61 27.65 -40.16
N ALA A 220 32.47 27.37 -41.45
CA ALA A 220 33.53 26.95 -42.32
C ALA A 220 34.43 28.17 -42.54
N GLN A 221 35.42 28.28 -41.65
CA GLN A 221 36.80 28.68 -41.91
C GLN A 221 37.03 29.64 -43.08
N ALA A 222 37.46 30.86 -42.77
CA ALA A 222 38.40 31.62 -43.58
C ALA A 222 39.84 31.17 -43.26
#